data_AF-A0A7V0LV60-F1
#
_entry.id   AF-A0A7V0LV60-F1
#
_cell.length_a   1.000
_cell.length_b   1.000
_cell.length_c   1.000
_cell.angle_alpha   90.00
_cell.angle_beta   90.00
_cell.angle_gamma   90.00
#
_symmetry.space_group_name_H-M   'P 1'
#
loop_
_entity.id
_entity.type
_entity.pdbx_description
1 polymer ?
#
loop_
_entity_poly.entity_id
_entity_poly.type
_entity_poly.pdbx_seq_one_letter_code
_entity_poly.pdbx_strand_id
1 'polypeptide(L)'
;PILNAMLNVASGATWVSFHHGGGVGIGYSLHAGMVIVADGKEETQRKLERVLTNDPGIGVVRHVDAGYEIAVETAKKHGLKVPMLKKER
;
A
#
# COMPACT_ATOMS: atom_id res chain seq x y z
N PRO A 1 -2.64 0.36 -8.67
CA PRO A 1 -1.30 1.02 -8.58
C PRO A 1 -1.39 2.53 -8.34
N ILE A 2 -2.31 3.27 -8.99
CA ILE A 2 -2.46 4.73 -8.78
C ILE A 2 -2.74 5.07 -7.30
N LEU A 3 -3.69 4.38 -6.66
CA LEU A 3 -3.96 4.59 -5.23
C LEU A 3 -2.77 4.25 -4.33
N ASN A 4 -1.95 3.27 -4.70
CA ASN A 4 -0.73 2.96 -3.94
C ASN A 4 0.26 4.14 -4.02
N ALA A 5 0.47 4.72 -5.20
CA ALA A 5 1.30 5.92 -5.35
C ALA A 5 0.77 7.09 -4.50
N MET A 6 -0.52 7.41 -4.63
CA MET A 6 -1.14 8.53 -3.88
C MET A 6 -1.12 8.29 -2.37
N LEU A 7 -1.33 7.05 -1.92
CA LEU A 7 -1.28 6.68 -0.51
C LEU A 7 0.13 6.81 0.05
N ASN A 8 1.17 6.43 -0.70
CA ASN A 8 2.56 6.61 -0.27
C ASN A 8 2.98 8.08 -0.23
N VAL A 9 2.49 8.90 -1.17
CA VAL A 9 2.65 10.37 -1.10
C VAL A 9 2.03 10.91 0.18
N ALA A 10 0.78 10.55 0.48
CA ALA A 10 0.08 10.99 1.69
C ALA A 10 0.71 10.45 2.99
N SER A 11 1.34 9.27 2.93
CA SER A 11 1.99 8.63 4.08
C SER A 11 3.32 9.27 4.45
N GLY A 12 3.96 9.94 3.48
CA GLY A 12 5.22 10.66 3.66
C GLY A 12 6.46 9.92 3.16
N ALA A 13 6.33 9.11 2.10
CA ALA A 13 7.49 8.55 1.41
C ALA A 13 8.44 9.66 0.93
N THR A 14 9.75 9.40 0.92
CA THR A 14 10.75 10.38 0.48
C THR A 14 10.63 10.65 -1.02
N TRP A 15 10.37 9.63 -1.82
CA TRP A 15 9.90 9.79 -3.19
C TRP A 15 8.96 8.65 -3.60
N VAL A 16 8.13 8.95 -4.60
CA VAL A 16 7.16 8.03 -5.19
C VAL A 16 7.29 8.13 -6.71
N SER A 17 7.18 6.99 -7.37
CA SER A 17 7.18 6.88 -8.83
C SER A 17 5.92 6.17 -9.31
N PHE A 18 5.45 6.55 -10.50
CA PHE A 18 4.36 5.87 -11.19
C PHE A 18 4.75 5.70 -12.65
N HIS A 19 4.79 4.46 -13.12
CA HIS A 19 5.33 4.12 -14.43
C HIS A 19 4.30 3.32 -15.25
N HIS A 20 4.45 3.43 -16.57
CA HIS A 20 3.70 2.67 -17.55
C HIS A 20 4.64 1.74 -18.32
N GLY A 21 4.25 0.48 -18.49
CA GLY A 21 4.89 -0.49 -19.39
C GLY A 21 6.17 -1.14 -18.89
N GLY A 22 6.58 -0.93 -17.64
CA GLY A 22 7.74 -1.65 -17.08
C GLY A 22 7.50 -3.16 -17.08
N GLY A 23 8.54 -3.92 -17.42
CA GLY A 23 8.52 -5.39 -17.53
C GLY A 23 7.91 -5.91 -18.84
N VAL A 24 6.69 -5.49 -19.17
CA VAL A 24 5.87 -6.11 -20.23
C VAL A 24 5.61 -5.22 -21.45
N GLY A 25 6.17 -4.01 -21.50
CA GLY A 25 6.06 -3.09 -22.63
C GLY A 25 4.89 -2.10 -22.55
N ILE A 26 4.96 -1.06 -23.38
CA ILE A 26 3.98 0.04 -23.45
C ILE A 26 2.58 -0.54 -23.72
N GLY A 27 1.60 -0.19 -22.89
CA GLY A 27 0.20 -0.56 -23.03
C GLY A 27 -0.26 -1.68 -22.10
N TYR A 28 0.67 -2.40 -21.47
CA TYR A 28 0.34 -3.67 -20.78
C TYR A 28 0.43 -3.63 -19.25
N SER A 29 1.07 -2.62 -18.65
CA SER A 29 1.17 -2.52 -17.19
C SER A 29 1.18 -1.08 -16.69
N LEU A 30 0.56 -0.89 -15.52
CA LEU A 30 0.71 0.30 -14.70
C LEU A 30 1.21 -0.15 -13.33
N HIS A 31 2.23 0.49 -12.80
CA HIS A 31 2.79 0.18 -11.49
C HIS A 31 3.34 1.42 -10.79
N ALA A 32 3.51 1.29 -9.48
CA ALA A 32 4.01 2.35 -8.62
C ALA A 32 5.17 1.81 -7.80
N GLY A 33 6.13 2.68 -7.50
CA GLY A 33 7.22 2.43 -6.56
C GLY A 33 7.26 3.54 -5.52
N MET A 34 7.79 3.24 -4.34
CA MET A 34 8.03 4.21 -3.29
C MET A 34 9.37 3.94 -2.64
N VAL A 35 9.98 4.98 -2.08
CA VAL A 35 11.14 4.85 -1.19
C VAL A 35 10.97 5.81 -0.03
N ILE A 36 11.37 5.34 1.15
CA ILE A 36 11.46 6.16 2.36
C ILE A 36 12.85 5.99 2.99
N VAL A 37 13.50 7.13 3.26
CA VAL A 37 14.81 7.19 3.89
C VAL A 37 14.63 7.13 5.41
N ALA A 38 15.45 6.34 6.11
CA ALA A 38 15.56 6.34 7.56
C ALA A 38 16.78 7.16 7.98
N ASP A 39 16.58 8.45 8.28
CA ASP A 39 17.66 9.40 8.61
C ASP A 39 17.91 9.60 10.12
N GLY A 40 17.24 8.80 10.96
CA GLY A 40 17.38 8.84 12.43
C GLY A 40 16.55 9.92 13.13
N LYS A 41 15.77 10.74 12.42
CA LYS A 41 14.91 11.75 13.05
C LYS A 41 13.57 11.18 13.49
N GLU A 42 13.01 11.72 14.58
CA GLU A 42 11.68 11.34 15.08
C GLU A 42 10.56 11.57 14.06
N GLU A 43 10.65 12.64 13.27
CA GLU A 43 9.66 12.90 12.22
C GLU A 43 9.63 11.80 11.16
N THR A 44 10.80 11.26 10.81
CA THR A 44 11.00 10.22 9.82
C THR A 44 10.55 8.88 10.36
N GLN A 45 10.74 8.61 11.65
CA GLN A 45 10.18 7.44 12.32
C GLN A 45 8.65 7.35 12.15
N ARG A 46 7.93 8.48 12.32
CA ARG A 46 6.47 8.51 12.11
C ARG A 46 6.08 8.30 10.64
N LYS A 47 6.89 8.80 9.70
CA LYS A 47 6.68 8.57 8.26
C LYS A 47 6.92 7.09 7.91
N LEU A 48 7.97 6.48 8.45
CA LEU A 48 8.32 5.06 8.28
C LEU A 48 7.19 4.16 8.73
N GLU A 49 6.66 4.40 9.92
CA GLU A 49 5.53 3.62 10.45
C GLU A 49 4.32 3.67 9.51
N ARG A 50 3.95 4.85 9.00
CA ARG A 50 2.83 4.99 8.07
C ARG A 50 3.11 4.35 6.71
N VAL A 51 4.25 4.65 6.09
CA VAL A 51 4.59 4.16 4.74
C VAL A 51 4.71 2.63 4.74
N LEU A 52 5.44 2.06 5.70
CA LEU A 52 5.66 0.62 5.78
C LEU A 52 4.44 -0.15 6.30
N THR A 53 3.43 0.54 6.83
CA THR A 53 2.11 -0.06 7.10
C THR A 53 1.20 0.01 5.87
N ASN A 54 1.12 1.18 5.24
CA ASN A 54 0.15 1.46 4.19
C ASN A 54 0.53 0.83 2.84
N ASP A 55 1.81 0.78 2.49
CA ASP A 55 2.29 0.21 1.23
C ASP A 55 2.01 -1.29 1.08
N PRO A 56 2.37 -2.17 2.04
CA PRO A 56 1.93 -3.56 2.00
C PRO A 56 0.43 -3.68 2.32
N GLY A 57 -0.11 -2.81 3.18
CA GLY A 57 -1.52 -2.81 3.59
C GLY A 57 -2.47 -2.69 2.40
N ILE A 58 -2.22 -1.78 1.46
CA ILE A 58 -3.07 -1.64 0.26
C ILE A 58 -2.98 -2.87 -0.65
N GLY A 59 -1.88 -3.62 -0.60
CA GLY A 59 -1.76 -4.94 -1.25
C GLY A 59 -2.71 -5.97 -0.63
N VAL A 60 -2.80 -6.03 0.70
CA VAL A 60 -3.78 -6.89 1.39
C VAL A 60 -5.20 -6.45 1.06
N VAL A 61 -5.51 -5.15 1.15
CA VAL A 61 -6.84 -4.60 0.83
C VAL A 61 -7.26 -4.95 -0.60
N ARG A 62 -6.34 -4.85 -1.57
CA ARG A 62 -6.60 -5.25 -2.96
C ARG A 62 -7.02 -6.73 -3.08
N HIS A 63 -6.34 -7.63 -2.36
CA HIS A 63 -6.66 -9.06 -2.44
C HIS A 63 -7.89 -9.43 -1.63
N VAL A 64 -8.19 -8.69 -0.56
CA VAL A 64 -9.50 -8.77 0.12
C VAL A 64 -10.63 -8.44 -0.86
N ASP A 65 -10.51 -7.32 -1.56
CA ASP A 65 -11.51 -6.86 -2.53
C ASP A 65 -11.70 -7.87 -3.67
N ALA A 66 -10.63 -8.54 -4.09
CA ALA A 66 -10.67 -9.62 -5.07
C ALA A 66 -11.21 -10.97 -4.54
N GLY A 67 -11.55 -11.06 -3.24
CA GLY A 67 -12.20 -12.23 -2.64
C GLY A 67 -11.27 -13.30 -2.05
N TYR A 68 -9.98 -13.02 -1.84
CA TYR A 68 -9.04 -14.01 -1.30
C TYR A 68 -9.18 -14.17 0.22
N GLU A 69 -9.47 -15.38 0.69
CA GLU A 69 -9.69 -15.68 2.12
C GLU A 69 -8.46 -15.37 2.97
N ILE A 70 -7.26 -15.75 2.49
CA ILE A 70 -5.99 -15.46 3.18
C ILE A 70 -5.78 -13.94 3.39
N ALA A 71 -6.27 -13.12 2.46
CA ALA A 71 -6.18 -11.67 2.59
C ALA A 71 -7.18 -11.13 3.61
N VAL A 72 -8.38 -11.72 3.71
CA VAL A 72 -9.37 -11.40 4.75
C VAL A 72 -8.84 -11.74 6.13
N GLU A 73 -8.25 -12.92 6.30
CA GLU A 73 -7.60 -13.35 7.54
C GLU A 73 -6.46 -12.41 7.91
N THR A 74 -5.61 -12.05 6.95
CA THR A 74 -4.49 -11.11 7.15
C THR A 74 -5.01 -9.73 7.55
N ALA A 75 -6.06 -9.22 6.89
CA ALA A 75 -6.68 -7.94 7.22
C ALA A 75 -7.26 -7.93 8.63
N LYS A 76 -7.97 -9.00 9.04
CA LYS A 76 -8.47 -9.17 10.40
C LYS A 76 -7.32 -9.23 11.42
N LYS A 77 -6.29 -10.05 11.16
CA LYS A 77 -5.11 -10.23 12.02
C LYS A 77 -4.34 -8.94 12.29
N HIS A 78 -4.17 -8.11 11.26
CA HIS A 78 -3.41 -6.86 11.35
C HIS A 78 -4.30 -5.62 11.58
N GLY A 79 -5.60 -5.80 11.82
CA GLY A 79 -6.52 -4.71 12.11
C GLY A 79 -6.70 -3.70 10.97
N LEU A 80 -6.55 -4.15 9.71
CA LEU A 80 -6.71 -3.29 8.54
C LEU A 80 -8.17 -2.86 8.40
N LYS A 81 -8.38 -1.56 8.18
CA LYS A 81 -9.72 -1.00 7.96
C LYS A 81 -10.12 -1.21 6.50
N VAL A 82 -11.01 -2.19 6.28
CA VAL A 82 -11.64 -2.43 4.97
C VAL A 82 -13.14 -2.17 5.09
N PRO A 83 -13.65 -1.00 4.65
CA PRO A 83 -15.05 -0.61 4.89
C PRO A 83 -16.09 -1.59 4.32
N MET A 84 -15.77 -2.27 3.22
CA MET A 84 -16.68 -3.20 2.53
C MET A 84 -16.69 -4.60 3.14
N LEU A 85 -15.72 -4.94 4.00
CA LEU A 85 -15.73 -6.21 4.74
C LEU A 85 -16.85 -6.13 5.79
N LYS A 86 -17.89 -6.95 5.62
CA LYS A 86 -18.98 -7.03 6.59
C LYS A 86 -18.39 -7.39 7.95
N LYS A 87 -18.67 -6.55 8.96
CA LYS A 87 -18.49 -6.98 10.35
C LYS A 87 -19.46 -8.12 10.59
N GLU A 88 -18.95 -9.26 11.07
CA GLU A 88 -19.81 -10.25 11.73
C GLU A 88 -20.58 -9.50 12.82
N ARG A 89 -21.91 -9.48 12.70
CA ARG A 89 -22.81 -8.79 13.64
C ARG A 89 -22.94 -9.60 14.91
#